data_AF-A0A5J9UFE2-F1
#
_entry.id   AF-A0A5J9UFE2-F1
#
_cell.length_a   1.000
_cell.length_b   1.000
_cell.length_c   1.000
_cell.angle_alpha   90.00
_cell.angle_beta   90.00
_cell.angle_gamma   90.00
#
_symmetry.space_group_name_H-M   'P 1'
#
loop_
_entity.id
_entity.type
_entity.pdbx_description
1 polymer ?
#
loop_
_entity_poly.entity_id
_entity_poly.type
_entity_poly.pdbx_seq_one_letter_code
_entity_poly.pdbx_strand_id
1 'polypeptide(L)'
;IIIFTRKKKKEEDDNLTTAGTIATSAYPPSRTSEHGHTAPPLPHPATDEASRAINQGLKTNMAALPLATAELCDSNADLIMNGDLRALQPVFRIYGRRQIFAGPVVTLRIFEDNVLLREFLEGKGHGRVLVVDGGGSMRCAIMGGNLAQLAQNNGWAGIVINGCIRDVDEINECDVGVRALNSHPMKSNKKGVGEKHVPVTIAGTRITDGEWLYADSDGILLSRSELTV
;
A
#
# COMPACT_ATOMS: atom_id res chain seq x y z
N ILE A 1 -34.58 5.36 48.00
CA ILE A 1 -33.75 4.19 48.38
C ILE A 1 -33.20 3.55 47.10
N ILE A 2 -31.94 3.81 46.75
CA ILE A 2 -31.08 2.88 45.99
C ILE A 2 -29.68 3.06 46.57
N ILE A 3 -29.01 1.95 46.87
CA ILE A 3 -27.69 1.88 47.49
C ILE A 3 -26.73 1.31 46.45
N PHE A 4 -25.56 1.91 46.26
CA PHE A 4 -24.45 1.26 45.55
C PHE A 4 -23.18 1.31 46.40
N THR A 5 -22.58 0.14 46.62
CA THR A 5 -21.51 -0.11 47.57
C THR A 5 -20.13 -0.12 46.92
N ARG A 6 -19.13 0.43 47.63
CA ARG A 6 -17.69 0.31 47.30
C ARG A 6 -17.13 -1.05 47.75
N LYS A 7 -16.25 -1.66 46.96
CA LYS A 7 -15.09 -2.55 47.31
C LYS A 7 -14.51 -3.15 46.01
N LYS A 8 -13.23 -3.53 45.88
CA LYS A 8 -11.98 -3.16 46.60
C LYS A 8 -10.79 -3.51 45.68
N LYS A 9 -9.67 -2.79 45.78
CA LYS A 9 -8.38 -3.12 45.15
C LYS A 9 -7.67 -4.26 45.92
N LYS A 10 -6.85 -5.07 45.24
CA LYS A 10 -5.71 -5.78 45.84
C LYS A 10 -4.64 -6.14 44.79
N GLU A 11 -3.43 -5.62 44.96
CA GLU A 11 -2.18 -6.35 44.70
C GLU A 11 -2.09 -7.56 45.68
N GLU A 12 -1.16 -8.51 45.65
CA GLU A 12 0.19 -8.66 45.06
C GLU A 12 0.53 -10.17 45.17
N ASP A 13 1.59 -10.67 44.53
CA ASP A 13 2.55 -11.59 45.19
C ASP A 13 3.70 -11.99 44.25
N ASP A 14 4.93 -11.82 44.75
CA ASP A 14 6.19 -12.28 44.16
C ASP A 14 6.47 -13.76 44.50
N ASN A 15 7.24 -14.44 43.65
CA ASN A 15 8.56 -15.03 44.00
C ASN A 15 9.14 -15.76 42.76
N LEU A 16 10.32 -15.44 42.23
CA LEU A 16 11.69 -15.59 42.76
C LEU A 16 12.28 -17.01 42.56
N THR A 17 13.54 -17.06 42.12
CA THR A 17 14.59 -18.12 42.30
C THR A 17 15.17 -18.69 40.99
N THR A 18 16.48 -18.91 40.75
CA THR A 18 17.78 -18.29 41.17
C THR A 18 18.94 -18.96 40.39
N ALA A 19 20.00 -18.20 40.07
CA ALA A 19 21.40 -18.61 39.74
C ALA A 19 21.72 -19.47 38.48
N GLY A 20 22.94 -19.31 37.95
CA GLY A 20 23.46 -20.09 36.81
C GLY A 20 24.80 -19.66 36.19
N THR A 21 25.86 -19.53 36.99
CA THR A 21 27.26 -19.26 36.55
C THR A 21 28.00 -20.59 36.24
N ILE A 22 29.13 -20.74 35.51
CA ILE A 22 30.22 -19.83 35.05
C ILE A 22 30.71 -20.28 33.64
N ALA A 23 31.47 -19.44 32.93
CA ALA A 23 32.22 -19.80 31.71
C ALA A 23 33.48 -20.66 31.99
N THR A 24 33.94 -21.46 31.00
CA THR A 24 35.37 -21.83 30.88
C THR A 24 35.79 -22.19 29.44
N SER A 25 37.06 -21.94 29.13
CA SER A 25 37.78 -22.25 27.89
C SER A 25 38.59 -23.54 28.02
N ALA A 26 38.83 -24.28 26.93
CA ALA A 26 40.09 -24.99 26.68
C ALA A 26 40.23 -25.55 25.24
N TYR A 27 41.40 -25.38 24.64
CA TYR A 27 41.93 -26.14 23.47
C TYR A 27 42.50 -27.49 23.95
N PRO A 28 42.75 -28.48 23.06
CA PRO A 28 44.15 -28.80 22.72
C PRO A 28 44.38 -29.22 21.24
N PRO A 29 45.63 -29.54 20.80
CA PRO A 29 46.09 -29.28 19.43
C PRO A 29 46.47 -30.54 18.63
N SER A 30 47.00 -30.37 17.40
CA SER A 30 48.31 -30.94 16.98
C SER A 30 48.79 -30.47 15.58
N ARG A 31 50.12 -30.37 15.41
CA ARG A 31 50.87 -30.13 14.15
C ARG A 31 50.95 -31.44 13.31
N THR A 32 51.33 -31.47 12.02
CA THR A 32 52.72 -31.27 11.50
C THR A 32 52.84 -31.18 9.97
N SER A 33 53.93 -30.51 9.53
CA SER A 33 54.71 -30.69 8.28
C SER A 33 53.96 -30.70 6.94
N GLU A 34 54.05 -29.63 6.13
CA GLU A 34 55.12 -29.37 5.14
C GLU A 34 55.15 -30.37 3.96
N HIS A 35 55.05 -29.85 2.73
CA HIS A 35 55.90 -30.16 1.57
C HIS A 35 55.59 -29.12 0.47
N GLY A 36 56.61 -28.42 -0.04
CA GLY A 36 56.42 -27.34 -1.02
C GLY A 36 56.34 -27.85 -2.46
N HIS A 37 55.41 -27.31 -3.24
CA HIS A 37 55.40 -27.38 -4.71
C HIS A 37 55.01 -26.00 -5.27
N THR A 38 55.84 -25.46 -6.16
CA THR A 38 55.61 -24.18 -6.85
C THR A 38 54.57 -24.36 -7.96
N ALA A 39 53.39 -23.75 -7.81
CA ALA A 39 52.38 -23.67 -8.86
C ALA A 39 52.52 -22.34 -9.65
N PRO A 40 52.24 -22.33 -10.97
CA PRO A 40 52.31 -21.13 -11.80
C PRO A 40 51.20 -20.12 -11.47
N PRO A 41 51.35 -18.83 -11.86
CA PRO A 41 50.36 -17.80 -11.58
C PRO A 41 49.02 -18.08 -12.27
N LEU A 42 47.93 -17.74 -11.56
CA LEU A 42 46.55 -17.89 -12.02
C LEU A 42 46.30 -17.10 -13.32
N PRO A 43 45.58 -17.66 -14.31
CA PRO A 43 45.03 -16.84 -15.39
C PRO A 43 43.95 -15.90 -14.84
N HIS A 44 44.03 -14.62 -15.20
CA HIS A 44 42.98 -13.66 -14.88
C HIS A 44 41.63 -14.11 -15.48
N PRO A 45 40.52 -14.10 -14.72
CA PRO A 45 39.20 -14.42 -15.28
C PRO A 45 38.72 -13.30 -16.19
N ALA A 46 38.87 -13.50 -17.50
CA ALA A 46 38.33 -12.63 -18.55
C ALA A 46 36.80 -12.80 -18.70
N THR A 47 36.04 -12.60 -17.61
CA THR A 47 34.60 -12.88 -17.54
C THR A 47 33.80 -11.91 -16.67
N ASP A 48 34.23 -10.64 -16.50
CA ASP A 48 33.47 -9.66 -15.69
C ASP A 48 32.63 -8.69 -16.55
N GLU A 49 33.06 -8.33 -17.76
CA GLU A 49 32.25 -7.51 -18.69
C GLU A 49 31.11 -8.30 -19.34
N ALA A 50 31.36 -9.52 -19.83
CA ALA A 50 30.29 -10.36 -20.40
C ALA A 50 29.24 -10.70 -19.32
N SER A 51 29.68 -11.02 -18.10
CA SER A 51 28.78 -11.27 -16.96
C SER A 51 28.02 -10.02 -16.53
N ARG A 52 28.64 -8.83 -16.56
CA ARG A 52 27.90 -7.56 -16.37
C ARG A 52 26.90 -7.33 -17.49
N ALA A 53 27.28 -7.43 -18.75
CA ALA A 53 26.39 -7.20 -19.89
C ALA A 53 25.17 -8.13 -19.87
N ILE A 54 25.36 -9.41 -19.52
CA ILE A 54 24.26 -10.38 -19.34
C ILE A 54 23.38 -9.98 -18.16
N ASN A 55 23.94 -9.69 -16.98
CA ASN A 55 23.17 -9.28 -15.79
C ASN A 55 22.55 -7.88 -15.88
N GLN A 56 23.05 -7.03 -16.78
CA GLN A 56 22.57 -5.67 -17.02
C GLN A 56 21.52 -5.65 -18.15
N GLY A 57 21.58 -6.59 -19.09
CA GLY A 57 20.48 -6.88 -20.04
C GLY A 57 19.29 -7.60 -19.39
N LEU A 58 19.54 -8.58 -18.50
CA LEU A 58 18.49 -9.33 -17.79
C LEU A 58 17.76 -8.54 -16.69
N LYS A 59 18.23 -7.35 -16.33
CA LYS A 59 17.57 -6.47 -15.34
C LYS A 59 16.72 -5.35 -15.97
N THR A 60 16.63 -5.31 -17.30
CA THR A 60 15.98 -4.19 -18.03
C THR A 60 14.70 -4.57 -18.76
N ASN A 61 14.32 -5.86 -18.82
CA ASN A 61 13.07 -6.31 -19.47
C ASN A 61 12.28 -7.34 -18.63
N MET A 62 11.76 -6.91 -17.49
CA MET A 62 10.39 -7.27 -17.13
C MET A 62 9.53 -6.07 -17.54
N ALA A 63 8.67 -6.27 -18.53
CA ALA A 63 8.02 -5.18 -19.24
C ALA A 63 7.13 -4.36 -18.29
N ALA A 64 7.54 -3.13 -18.01
CA ALA A 64 6.64 -2.09 -17.55
C ALA A 64 5.80 -1.66 -18.76
N LEU A 65 4.84 -2.50 -19.13
CA LEU A 65 3.83 -2.16 -20.13
C LEU A 65 3.10 -0.90 -19.66
N PRO A 66 2.65 -0.03 -20.58
CA PRO A 66 1.99 1.20 -20.18
C PRO A 66 0.75 0.87 -19.34
N LEU A 67 0.68 1.40 -18.12
CA LEU A 67 -0.54 1.41 -17.31
C LEU A 67 -1.58 2.40 -17.86
N ALA A 68 -1.59 2.60 -19.18
CA ALA A 68 -2.50 3.46 -19.91
C ALA A 68 -3.86 2.78 -19.97
N THR A 69 -4.87 3.39 -19.36
CA THR A 69 -6.21 2.84 -19.25
C THR A 69 -6.87 2.66 -20.62
N ALA A 70 -6.54 3.52 -21.61
CA ALA A 70 -6.97 3.34 -22.99
C ALA A 70 -6.44 2.03 -23.60
N GLU A 71 -5.13 1.75 -23.49
CA GLU A 71 -4.51 0.52 -24.02
C GLU A 71 -5.00 -0.74 -23.29
N LEU A 72 -5.22 -0.64 -21.98
CA LEU A 72 -5.87 -1.70 -21.20
C LEU A 72 -7.31 -1.98 -21.70
N CYS A 73 -8.08 -0.95 -22.04
CA CYS A 73 -9.42 -1.14 -22.61
C CYS A 73 -9.37 -1.80 -23.99
N ASP A 74 -8.55 -1.27 -24.90
CA ASP A 74 -8.44 -1.77 -26.28
C ASP A 74 -7.96 -3.23 -26.33
N SER A 75 -7.01 -3.59 -25.45
CA SER A 75 -6.44 -4.95 -25.38
C SER A 75 -7.34 -5.96 -24.67
N ASN A 76 -8.35 -5.52 -23.91
CA ASN A 76 -9.19 -6.39 -23.06
C ASN A 76 -10.70 -6.21 -23.34
N ALA A 77 -11.07 -5.97 -24.60
CA ALA A 77 -12.46 -5.74 -25.01
C ALA A 77 -13.43 -6.85 -24.55
N ASP A 78 -13.01 -8.11 -24.57
CA ASP A 78 -13.83 -9.24 -24.08
C ASP A 78 -14.16 -9.14 -22.57
N LEU A 79 -13.21 -8.64 -21.76
CA LEU A 79 -13.43 -8.40 -20.33
C LEU A 79 -14.33 -7.19 -20.08
N ILE A 80 -14.39 -6.22 -21.01
CA ILE A 80 -15.38 -5.14 -20.95
C ILE A 80 -16.76 -5.68 -21.28
N MET A 81 -16.88 -6.51 -22.33
CA MET A 81 -18.16 -7.09 -22.76
C MET A 81 -18.76 -8.05 -21.73
N ASN A 82 -17.93 -8.81 -20.98
CA ASN A 82 -18.40 -9.70 -19.92
C ASN A 82 -18.58 -9.00 -18.55
N GLY A 83 -18.11 -7.75 -18.40
CA GLY A 83 -18.20 -6.95 -17.18
C GLY A 83 -17.13 -7.22 -16.13
N ASP A 84 -16.09 -7.99 -16.43
CA ASP A 84 -14.94 -8.23 -15.55
C ASP A 84 -14.02 -7.01 -15.47
N LEU A 85 -13.88 -6.27 -16.57
CA LEU A 85 -13.21 -4.96 -16.67
C LEU A 85 -14.26 -3.84 -16.81
N ARG A 86 -14.19 -2.82 -15.98
CA ARG A 86 -15.21 -1.75 -15.86
C ARG A 86 -14.57 -0.39 -15.66
N ALA A 87 -14.98 0.60 -16.45
CA ALA A 87 -14.63 2.00 -16.21
C ALA A 87 -15.57 2.65 -15.17
N LEU A 88 -15.03 3.51 -14.30
CA LEU A 88 -15.84 4.40 -13.46
C LEU A 88 -16.26 5.63 -14.26
N GLN A 89 -17.39 6.25 -13.91
CA GLN A 89 -17.77 7.53 -14.49
C GLN A 89 -16.69 8.61 -14.22
N PRO A 90 -16.43 9.54 -15.15
CA PRO A 90 -15.35 10.52 -15.07
C PRO A 90 -15.71 11.70 -14.14
N VAL A 91 -15.97 11.40 -12.87
CA VAL A 91 -16.34 12.36 -11.82
C VAL A 91 -15.17 12.71 -10.88
N PHE A 92 -14.02 12.06 -11.06
CA PHE A 92 -12.85 12.22 -10.21
C PHE A 92 -11.88 13.25 -10.76
N ARG A 93 -11.43 14.13 -9.88
CA ARG A 93 -10.26 14.99 -10.09
C ARG A 93 -8.99 14.26 -9.66
N ILE A 94 -7.90 14.64 -10.29
CA ILE A 94 -6.57 14.10 -10.05
C ILE A 94 -5.86 14.95 -8.99
N TYR A 95 -5.27 14.27 -8.01
CA TYR A 95 -4.47 14.86 -6.95
C TYR A 95 -3.28 13.93 -6.66
N GLY A 96 -2.26 14.44 -5.98
CA GLY A 96 -1.04 13.69 -5.70
C GLY A 96 -0.05 13.73 -6.86
N ARG A 97 1.24 13.60 -6.54
CA ARG A 97 2.31 13.66 -7.53
C ARG A 97 2.23 12.48 -8.52
N ARG A 98 1.78 11.31 -8.03
CA ARG A 98 1.67 10.09 -8.82
C ARG A 98 0.39 10.08 -9.65
N GLN A 99 0.49 10.64 -10.85
CA GLN A 99 -0.61 10.71 -11.82
C GLN A 99 -1.08 9.32 -12.27
N ILE A 100 -0.16 8.33 -12.37
CA ILE A 100 -0.47 6.95 -12.82
C ILE A 100 -0.18 5.95 -11.69
N PHE A 101 -1.18 5.17 -11.31
CA PHE A 101 -1.06 4.13 -10.29
C PHE A 101 -2.02 2.97 -10.52
N ALA A 102 -1.64 1.79 -10.03
CA ALA A 102 -2.47 0.60 -10.04
C ALA A 102 -2.19 -0.26 -8.80
N GLY A 103 -3.10 -1.18 -8.48
CA GLY A 103 -2.88 -2.19 -7.44
C GLY A 103 -4.16 -2.86 -6.94
N PRO A 104 -4.02 -3.87 -6.06
CA PRO A 104 -5.16 -4.55 -5.46
C PRO A 104 -5.95 -3.61 -4.53
N VAL A 105 -7.28 -3.70 -4.61
CA VAL A 105 -8.23 -2.84 -3.93
C VAL A 105 -8.51 -3.31 -2.51
N VAL A 106 -8.60 -2.34 -1.61
CA VAL A 106 -9.21 -2.47 -0.28
C VAL A 106 -10.31 -1.43 -0.16
N THR A 107 -11.48 -1.81 0.34
CA THR A 107 -12.66 -0.94 0.43
C THR A 107 -12.93 -0.46 1.85
N LEU A 108 -13.43 0.77 1.97
CA LEU A 108 -13.87 1.37 3.21
C LEU A 108 -15.13 2.20 2.93
N ARG A 109 -16.23 1.94 3.65
CA ARG A 109 -17.39 2.86 3.68
C ARG A 109 -17.37 3.69 4.95
N ILE A 110 -17.45 5.00 4.81
CA ILE A 110 -17.52 5.99 5.90
C ILE A 110 -18.44 7.13 5.48
N PHE A 111 -18.96 7.90 6.44
CA PHE A 111 -19.77 9.07 6.13
C PHE A 111 -19.35 10.27 6.97
N GLU A 112 -18.71 11.24 6.32
CA GLU A 112 -18.23 12.48 6.95
C GLU A 112 -17.38 12.24 8.22
N ASP A 113 -16.59 11.16 8.20
CA ASP A 113 -15.67 10.72 9.26
C ASP A 113 -14.32 10.33 8.63
N ASN A 114 -13.23 10.29 9.41
CA ASN A 114 -11.93 9.83 8.90
C ASN A 114 -11.06 9.03 9.87
N VAL A 115 -11.63 8.55 10.99
CA VAL A 115 -10.88 7.74 11.96
C VAL A 115 -10.50 6.38 11.38
N LEU A 116 -11.43 5.69 10.71
CA LEU A 116 -11.14 4.42 10.05
C LEU A 116 -10.25 4.59 8.81
N LEU A 117 -10.37 5.71 8.09
CA LEU A 117 -9.49 6.06 6.97
C LEU A 117 -8.04 6.20 7.44
N ARG A 118 -7.83 6.92 8.55
CA ARG A 118 -6.53 7.02 9.21
C ARG A 118 -5.97 5.64 9.56
N GLU A 119 -6.76 4.80 10.23
CA GLU A 119 -6.33 3.47 10.68
C GLU A 119 -5.82 2.60 9.51
N PHE A 120 -6.50 2.63 8.36
CA PHE A 120 -6.02 1.96 7.14
C PHE A 120 -4.68 2.51 6.66
N LEU A 121 -4.54 3.83 6.58
CA LEU A 121 -3.32 4.47 6.07
C LEU A 121 -2.13 4.36 7.04
N GLU A 122 -2.38 4.16 8.34
CA GLU A 122 -1.35 3.84 9.36
C GLU A 122 -0.80 2.41 9.16
N GLY A 123 -1.58 1.51 8.57
CA GLY A 123 -1.14 0.19 8.12
C GLY A 123 -0.36 0.20 6.80
N LYS A 124 0.42 -0.86 6.56
CA LYS A 124 1.21 -1.02 5.32
C LYS A 124 0.31 -1.20 4.10
N GLY A 125 0.54 -0.38 3.08
CA GLY A 125 -0.18 -0.43 1.81
C GLY A 125 0.20 -1.64 0.97
N HIS A 126 1.49 -1.98 0.89
CA HIS A 126 2.03 -3.04 0.03
C HIS A 126 1.60 -2.89 -1.45
N GLY A 127 1.60 -1.66 -1.96
CA GLY A 127 1.15 -1.37 -3.34
C GLY A 127 -0.36 -1.45 -3.56
N ARG A 128 -1.18 -1.64 -2.51
CA ARG A 128 -2.64 -1.62 -2.61
C ARG A 128 -3.18 -0.22 -2.89
N VAL A 129 -4.42 -0.17 -3.37
CA VAL A 129 -5.23 1.04 -3.54
C VAL A 129 -6.36 1.03 -2.51
N LEU A 130 -6.51 2.12 -1.76
CA LEU A 130 -7.63 2.29 -0.83
C LEU A 130 -8.80 2.99 -1.54
N VAL A 131 -9.92 2.29 -1.69
CA VAL A 131 -11.16 2.82 -2.29
C VAL A 131 -12.15 3.15 -1.17
N VAL A 132 -12.47 4.43 -1.03
CA VAL A 132 -13.23 4.99 0.08
C VAL A 132 -14.58 5.50 -0.43
N ASP A 133 -15.65 4.82 -0.03
CA ASP A 133 -17.01 5.33 -0.18
C ASP A 133 -17.30 6.31 0.96
N GLY A 134 -17.12 7.61 0.68
CA GLY A 134 -17.49 8.71 1.57
C GLY A 134 -18.96 9.16 1.44
N GLY A 135 -19.80 8.39 0.74
CA GLY A 135 -21.17 8.75 0.41
C GLY A 135 -21.31 9.93 -0.56
N GLY A 136 -20.24 10.31 -1.27
CA GLY A 136 -20.23 11.43 -2.21
C GLY A 136 -20.41 12.80 -1.56
N SER A 137 -20.17 12.94 -0.24
CA SER A 137 -20.41 14.23 0.43
C SER A 137 -19.44 15.31 -0.04
N MET A 138 -20.04 16.44 -0.42
CA MET A 138 -19.34 17.66 -0.82
C MET A 138 -19.21 18.68 0.32
N ARG A 139 -19.70 18.36 1.54
CA ARG A 139 -19.82 19.31 2.66
C ARG A 139 -18.59 19.37 3.58
N CYS A 140 -17.73 18.36 3.53
CA CYS A 140 -16.49 18.30 4.30
C CYS A 140 -15.47 17.39 3.62
N ALA A 141 -14.20 17.61 3.92
CA ALA A 141 -13.10 16.77 3.49
C ALA A 141 -12.83 15.66 4.50
N ILE A 142 -12.82 14.41 4.02
CA ILE A 142 -12.44 13.24 4.81
C ILE A 142 -10.91 13.04 4.83
N MET A 143 -10.19 13.51 3.82
CA MET A 143 -8.73 13.39 3.71
C MET A 143 -8.06 14.76 3.57
N GLY A 144 -6.85 14.90 4.12
CA GLY A 144 -5.97 16.07 3.96
C GLY A 144 -4.50 15.65 3.85
N GLY A 145 -3.58 16.60 3.72
CA GLY A 145 -2.16 16.37 3.38
C GLY A 145 -1.45 15.38 4.31
N ASN A 146 -1.62 15.55 5.63
CA ASN A 146 -1.13 14.60 6.64
C ASN A 146 -1.52 13.12 6.40
N LEU A 147 -2.67 12.83 5.77
CA LEU A 147 -3.08 11.48 5.43
C LEU A 147 -2.48 11.00 4.09
N ALA A 148 -2.24 11.89 3.12
CA ALA A 148 -1.49 11.56 1.91
C ALA A 148 -0.03 11.22 2.23
N GLN A 149 0.60 12.04 3.08
CA GLN A 149 1.97 11.82 3.52
C GLN A 149 2.14 10.49 4.26
N LEU A 150 1.16 10.13 5.10
CA LEU A 150 1.10 8.85 5.79
C LEU A 150 0.95 7.67 4.80
N ALA A 151 0.07 7.80 3.79
CA ALA A 151 -0.13 6.79 2.76
C ALA A 151 1.14 6.53 1.94
N GLN A 152 1.83 7.60 1.53
CA GLN A 152 3.15 7.54 0.89
C GLN A 152 4.14 6.77 1.77
N ASN A 153 4.28 7.16 3.04
CA ASN A 153 5.26 6.57 3.96
C ASN A 153 4.99 5.09 4.28
N ASN A 154 3.75 4.63 4.11
CA ASN A 154 3.35 3.25 4.29
C ASN A 154 3.23 2.44 2.99
N GLY A 155 3.60 3.01 1.83
CA GLY A 155 3.67 2.29 0.57
C GLY A 155 2.31 1.90 -0.01
N TRP A 156 1.33 2.79 0.10
CA TRP A 156 0.08 2.70 -0.69
C TRP A 156 0.35 3.18 -2.12
N ALA A 157 -0.20 2.50 -3.12
CA ALA A 157 -0.06 2.94 -4.53
C ALA A 157 -0.96 4.15 -4.82
N GLY A 158 -2.17 4.15 -4.25
CA GLY A 158 -3.06 5.30 -4.32
C GLY A 158 -4.31 5.18 -3.46
N ILE A 159 -5.13 6.23 -3.51
CA ILE A 159 -6.36 6.40 -2.74
C ILE A 159 -7.44 6.99 -3.65
N VAL A 160 -8.63 6.39 -3.67
CA VAL A 160 -9.79 6.88 -4.43
C VAL A 160 -10.91 7.21 -3.44
N ILE A 161 -11.40 8.44 -3.45
CA ILE A 161 -12.38 8.98 -2.49
C ILE A 161 -13.66 9.42 -3.20
N ASN A 162 -14.77 8.75 -2.88
CA ASN A 162 -16.12 9.20 -3.19
C ASN A 162 -16.55 10.31 -2.21
N GLY A 163 -15.97 11.51 -2.37
CA GLY A 163 -16.19 12.66 -1.51
C GLY A 163 -15.13 13.74 -1.71
N CYS A 164 -15.05 14.69 -0.79
CA CYS A 164 -14.04 15.76 -0.82
C CYS A 164 -12.76 15.45 -0.03
N ILE A 165 -11.69 16.13 -0.46
CA ILE A 165 -10.38 16.21 0.23
C ILE A 165 -10.01 17.67 0.53
N ARG A 166 -8.87 17.94 1.16
CA ARG A 166 -8.36 19.30 1.43
C ARG A 166 -6.84 19.31 1.47
N ASP A 167 -6.26 20.47 1.74
CA ASP A 167 -4.81 20.66 1.83
C ASP A 167 -4.13 20.20 0.51
N VAL A 168 -4.71 20.61 -0.62
CA VAL A 168 -4.44 20.07 -1.98
C VAL A 168 -2.98 20.19 -2.38
N ASP A 169 -2.32 21.30 -2.02
CA ASP A 169 -0.93 21.54 -2.37
C ASP A 169 -0.01 20.53 -1.65
N GLU A 170 -0.21 20.30 -0.34
CA GLU A 170 0.47 19.24 0.43
C GLU A 170 0.23 17.85 -0.18
N ILE A 171 -1.00 17.56 -0.63
CA ILE A 171 -1.32 16.28 -1.27
C ILE A 171 -0.55 16.15 -2.60
N ASN A 172 -0.50 17.19 -3.42
CA ASN A 172 0.19 17.19 -4.71
C ASN A 172 1.72 17.07 -4.58
N GLU A 173 2.29 17.46 -3.45
CA GLU A 173 3.69 17.20 -3.11
C GLU A 173 3.97 15.71 -2.77
N CYS A 174 2.96 14.92 -2.36
CA CYS A 174 3.12 13.52 -1.97
C CYS A 174 3.22 12.54 -3.17
N ASP A 175 4.14 11.58 -3.09
CA ASP A 175 4.40 10.51 -4.08
C ASP A 175 3.39 9.35 -4.01
N VAL A 176 2.10 9.68 -3.94
CA VAL A 176 0.99 8.73 -3.87
C VAL A 176 -0.11 9.19 -4.82
N GLY A 177 -0.81 8.25 -5.47
CA GLY A 177 -1.90 8.59 -6.36
C GLY A 177 -3.15 8.96 -5.56
N VAL A 178 -3.80 10.08 -5.88
CA VAL A 178 -5.08 10.44 -5.25
C VAL A 178 -6.12 10.77 -6.32
N ARG A 179 -7.34 10.28 -6.09
CA ARG A 179 -8.54 10.60 -6.87
C ARG A 179 -9.64 10.99 -5.90
N ALA A 180 -10.30 12.13 -6.12
CA ALA A 180 -11.41 12.58 -5.29
C ALA A 180 -12.40 13.40 -6.11
N LEU A 181 -13.63 13.57 -5.64
CA LEU A 181 -14.64 14.34 -6.38
C LEU A 181 -14.25 15.83 -6.45
N ASN A 182 -13.81 16.41 -5.32
CA ASN A 182 -13.37 17.81 -5.25
C ASN A 182 -12.57 18.10 -3.97
N SER A 183 -12.15 19.35 -3.81
CA SER A 183 -11.60 19.89 -2.56
C SER A 183 -12.64 20.67 -1.75
N HIS A 184 -12.60 20.59 -0.41
CA HIS A 184 -13.46 21.36 0.49
C HIS A 184 -12.73 21.67 1.82
N PRO A 185 -12.67 22.93 2.30
CA PRO A 185 -11.81 23.31 3.44
C PRO A 185 -12.26 22.74 4.80
N MET A 186 -13.57 22.53 5.00
CA MET A 186 -14.12 22.02 6.27
C MET A 186 -13.66 20.58 6.54
N LYS A 187 -13.20 20.31 7.76
CA LYS A 187 -12.81 18.95 8.21
C LYS A 187 -14.02 18.05 8.47
N SER A 188 -13.84 16.74 8.30
CA SER A 188 -14.78 15.70 8.73
C SER A 188 -14.91 15.58 10.26
N ASN A 189 -15.88 14.77 10.70
CA ASN A 189 -16.00 14.30 12.09
C ASN A 189 -14.92 13.26 12.43
N LYS A 190 -14.88 12.87 13.71
CA LYS A 190 -13.97 11.87 14.29
C LYS A 190 -14.68 10.97 15.31
N LYS A 191 -15.78 10.35 14.90
CA LYS A 191 -16.62 9.43 15.67
C LYS A 191 -16.17 7.96 15.54
N GLY A 192 -15.43 7.58 14.50
CA GLY A 192 -14.99 6.18 14.32
C GLY A 192 -16.04 5.26 13.69
N VAL A 193 -17.04 5.81 13.00
CA VAL A 193 -18.15 5.05 12.41
C VAL A 193 -17.89 4.77 10.94
N GLY A 194 -18.03 3.51 10.54
CA GLY A 194 -17.95 3.04 9.16
C GLY A 194 -17.84 1.52 9.07
N GLU A 195 -17.71 1.02 7.85
CA GLU A 195 -17.63 -0.41 7.53
C GLU A 195 -16.35 -0.68 6.72
N LYS A 196 -15.55 -1.65 7.16
CA LYS A 196 -14.29 -2.05 6.51
C LYS A 196 -14.53 -3.27 5.62
N HIS A 197 -13.83 -3.36 4.48
CA HIS A 197 -13.86 -4.54 3.60
C HIS A 197 -15.27 -4.90 3.08
N VAL A 198 -16.14 -3.90 2.88
CA VAL A 198 -17.51 -4.08 2.39
C VAL A 198 -17.64 -3.66 0.93
N PRO A 199 -18.43 -4.36 0.10
CA PRO A 199 -18.72 -3.92 -1.26
C PRO A 199 -19.29 -2.50 -1.29
N VAL A 200 -18.68 -1.62 -2.09
CA VAL A 200 -19.10 -0.22 -2.27
C VAL A 200 -19.61 0.01 -3.70
N THR A 201 -20.46 1.02 -3.89
CA THR A 201 -20.95 1.41 -5.21
C THR A 201 -20.62 2.88 -5.42
N ILE A 202 -19.67 3.17 -6.31
CA ILE A 202 -19.10 4.49 -6.53
C ILE A 202 -19.12 4.78 -8.03
N ALA A 203 -19.55 5.98 -8.42
CA ALA A 203 -19.53 6.44 -9.82
C ALA A 203 -20.21 5.45 -10.81
N GLY A 204 -21.32 4.83 -10.38
CA GLY A 204 -22.07 3.83 -11.15
C GLY A 204 -21.55 2.39 -11.04
N THR A 205 -20.36 2.17 -10.48
CA THR A 205 -19.67 0.87 -10.49
C THR A 205 -19.62 0.27 -9.09
N ARG A 206 -19.96 -1.03 -8.98
CA ARG A 206 -19.74 -1.82 -7.76
C ARG A 206 -18.27 -2.27 -7.70
N ILE A 207 -17.67 -2.12 -6.52
CA ILE A 207 -16.26 -2.38 -6.25
C ILE A 207 -16.15 -3.26 -4.99
N THR A 208 -15.26 -4.25 -5.02
CA THR A 208 -14.97 -5.14 -3.89
C THR A 208 -13.49 -5.26 -3.57
N ASP A 209 -13.18 -5.64 -2.34
CA ASP A 209 -11.83 -6.06 -1.93
C ASP A 209 -11.26 -7.14 -2.85
N GLY A 210 -9.97 -7.05 -3.15
CA GLY A 210 -9.24 -8.01 -3.98
C GLY A 210 -9.36 -7.78 -5.49
N GLU A 211 -10.30 -6.94 -5.96
CA GLU A 211 -10.29 -6.44 -7.33
C GLU A 211 -9.04 -5.59 -7.59
N TRP A 212 -8.72 -5.35 -8.86
CA TRP A 212 -7.58 -4.53 -9.27
C TRP A 212 -8.05 -3.19 -9.82
N LEU A 213 -7.40 -2.12 -9.39
CA LEU A 213 -7.66 -0.76 -9.87
C LEU A 213 -6.49 -0.27 -10.70
N TYR A 214 -6.79 0.38 -11.82
CA TYR A 214 -5.84 1.08 -12.70
C TYR A 214 -6.32 2.52 -12.89
N ALA A 215 -5.44 3.51 -12.71
CA ALA A 215 -5.81 4.91 -12.83
C ALA A 215 -4.68 5.76 -13.43
N ASP A 216 -5.05 6.64 -14.36
CA ASP A 216 -4.18 7.58 -15.07
C ASP A 216 -4.91 8.93 -15.30
N SER A 217 -4.51 9.70 -16.30
CA SER A 217 -5.15 10.96 -16.67
C SER A 217 -6.54 10.81 -17.29
N ASP A 218 -6.83 9.66 -17.91
CA ASP A 218 -8.00 9.47 -18.76
C ASP A 218 -9.16 8.88 -17.95
N GLY A 219 -8.85 8.01 -16.98
CA GLY A 219 -9.89 7.46 -16.11
C GLY A 219 -9.42 6.56 -14.97
N ILE A 220 -10.37 5.75 -14.51
CA ILE A 220 -10.17 4.70 -13.50
C ILE A 220 -10.87 3.44 -14.00
N LEU A 221 -10.12 2.35 -14.12
CA LEU A 221 -10.63 1.02 -14.44
C LEU A 221 -10.56 0.11 -13.22
N LEU A 222 -11.56 -0.76 -13.10
CA LEU A 222 -11.64 -1.86 -12.13
C LEU A 222 -11.70 -3.18 -12.89
N SER A 223 -10.80 -4.11 -12.55
CA SER A 223 -10.76 -5.48 -13.05
C SER A 223 -11.00 -6.48 -11.91
N ARG A 224 -11.63 -7.63 -12.19
CA ARG A 224 -11.74 -8.71 -11.19
C ARG A 224 -10.40 -9.35 -10.82
N SER A 225 -9.40 -9.26 -11.68
CA SER A 225 -8.06 -9.82 -11.50
C SER A 225 -7.00 -8.86 -11.99
N GLU A 226 -5.73 -9.13 -11.65
CA GLU A 226 -4.60 -8.45 -12.26
C GLU A 226 -4.64 -8.66 -13.79
N LEU A 227 -4.61 -7.56 -14.54
CA LEU A 227 -4.41 -7.55 -15.98
C LEU A 227 -2.92 -7.56 -16.26
N THR A 228 -2.44 -8.65 -16.87
CA THR A 228 -1.17 -8.67 -17.59
C THR A 228 -1.43 -8.21 -19.02
N VAL A 229 -0.69 -7.19 -19.47
CA VAL A 229 -0.61 -6.80 -20.89
C VAL A 229 0.50 -7.59 -21.59
#